data_AF-A0A0C6P0Y4-F1
#
_entry.id   AF-A0A0C6P0Y4-F1
#
_cell.length_a   1.000
_cell.length_b   1.000
_cell.length_c   1.000
_cell.angle_alpha   90.00
_cell.angle_beta   90.00
_cell.angle_gamma   90.00
#
_symmetry.space_group_name_H-M   'P 1'
#
loop_
_entity.id
_entity.type
_entity.pdbx_description
1 polymer ?
#
loop_
_entity_poly.entity_id
_entity_poly.type
_entity_poly.pdbx_seq_one_letter_code
_entity_poly.pdbx_strand_id
1 'polypeptide(L)'
;MKKPDPEKIDRDNPEWTDAEFRRAKPAAEVLPESVHAMLGIRRRGPQKTPTKQVVTIRLSPDVVEAFKASGTGWQTRVDAALRDWLKTHQPG
;
A
#
# COMPACT_ATOMS: atom_id res chain seq x y z
N MET A 1 8.80 6.99 -28.04
CA MET A 1 7.34 7.24 -27.90
C MET A 1 6.68 6.88 -29.23
N LYS A 2 5.60 6.10 -29.21
CA LYS A 2 4.88 5.67 -30.43
C LYS A 2 4.14 6.88 -30.99
N LYS A 3 4.25 7.17 -32.29
CA LYS A 3 3.51 8.28 -32.91
C LYS A 3 2.00 8.00 -32.81
N PRO A 4 1.18 8.98 -32.39
CA PRO A 4 -0.26 8.78 -32.26
C PRO A 4 -0.92 8.58 -33.62
N ASP A 5 -1.98 7.79 -33.63
CA ASP A 5 -2.75 7.40 -34.80
C ASP A 5 -3.70 8.56 -35.18
N PRO A 6 -3.53 9.19 -36.36
CA PRO A 6 -4.22 10.44 -36.71
C PRO A 6 -5.74 10.31 -36.78
N GLU A 7 -6.28 9.11 -36.98
CA GLU A 7 -7.73 8.87 -37.04
C GLU A 7 -8.42 8.88 -35.65
N LYS A 8 -7.64 8.89 -34.55
CA LYS A 8 -8.15 8.89 -33.17
C LYS A 8 -8.04 10.25 -32.46
N ILE A 9 -7.59 11.28 -33.17
CA ILE A 9 -7.49 12.63 -32.62
C ILE A 9 -8.88 13.25 -32.62
N ASP A 10 -9.59 13.13 -31.49
CA ASP A 10 -10.78 13.92 -31.24
C ASP A 10 -10.38 15.40 -31.11
N ARG A 11 -10.94 16.25 -31.96
CA ARG A 11 -10.66 17.69 -31.94
C ARG A 11 -11.13 18.37 -30.67
N ASP A 12 -12.17 17.83 -30.04
CA ASP A 12 -12.75 18.34 -28.80
C ASP A 12 -12.10 17.71 -27.55
N ASN A 13 -11.30 16.65 -27.74
CA ASN A 13 -10.53 15.99 -26.69
C ASN A 13 -9.12 15.61 -27.18
N PRO A 14 -8.26 16.61 -27.41
CA PRO A 14 -6.90 16.37 -27.87
C PRO A 14 -6.07 15.61 -26.82
N GLU A 15 -5.02 14.93 -27.27
CA GLU A 15 -4.06 14.31 -26.37
C GLU A 15 -3.38 15.36 -25.49
N TRP A 16 -3.21 15.03 -24.21
CA TRP A 16 -2.54 15.91 -23.27
C TRP A 16 -1.03 15.97 -23.55
N THR A 17 -0.49 17.18 -23.55
CA THR A 17 0.94 17.48 -23.66
C THR A 17 1.65 17.32 -22.32
N ASP A 18 2.97 17.16 -22.36
CA ASP A 18 3.82 17.10 -21.15
C ASP A 18 3.70 18.37 -20.28
N ALA A 19 3.44 19.52 -20.90
CA ALA A 19 3.24 20.78 -20.18
C ALA A 19 1.91 20.81 -19.42
N GLU A 20 0.86 20.17 -19.96
CA GLU A 20 -0.43 20.03 -19.31
C GLU A 20 -0.36 19.04 -18.15
N PHE A 21 0.32 17.89 -18.33
CA PHE A 21 0.60 16.96 -17.24
C PHE A 21 1.34 17.63 -16.07
N ARG A 22 2.31 18.51 -16.36
CA ARG A 22 3.04 19.27 -15.33
C ARG A 22 2.16 20.25 -14.55
N ARG A 23 1.03 20.69 -15.10
CA ARG A 23 0.09 21.61 -14.46
C ARG A 23 -1.08 20.91 -13.78
N ALA A 24 -1.21 19.60 -13.97
CA ALA A 24 -2.27 18.81 -13.34
C ALA A 24 -2.15 18.86 -11.81
N LYS A 25 -3.29 18.98 -11.13
CA LYS A 25 -3.37 18.98 -9.67
C LYS A 25 -4.03 17.69 -9.18
N PRO A 26 -3.67 17.19 -7.99
CA PRO A 26 -4.38 16.06 -7.39
C PRO A 26 -5.88 16.34 -7.27
N ALA A 27 -6.71 15.35 -7.57
CA ALA A 27 -8.17 15.47 -7.46
C ALA A 27 -8.64 15.96 -6.08
N ALA A 28 -7.92 15.56 -5.03
CA ALA A 28 -8.19 16.00 -3.65
C ALA A 28 -7.98 17.51 -3.41
N GLU A 29 -7.25 18.21 -4.28
CA GLU A 29 -7.00 19.66 -4.16
C GLU A 29 -8.00 20.50 -4.97
N VAL A 30 -8.66 19.92 -5.96
CA VAL A 30 -9.52 20.66 -6.92
C VAL A 30 -10.99 20.26 -6.88
N LEU A 31 -11.31 19.06 -6.42
CA LEU A 31 -12.71 18.61 -6.29
C LEU A 31 -13.29 18.99 -4.92
N PRO A 32 -14.60 19.27 -4.82
CA PRO A 32 -15.28 19.42 -3.55
C PRO A 32 -15.26 18.14 -2.69
N GLU A 33 -15.24 18.28 -1.37
CA GLU A 33 -15.20 17.16 -0.42
C GLU A 33 -16.34 16.15 -0.62
N SER A 34 -17.54 16.63 -0.97
CA SER A 34 -18.70 15.78 -1.25
C SER A 34 -18.45 14.79 -2.39
N VAL A 35 -17.62 15.16 -3.36
CA VAL A 35 -17.25 14.32 -4.50
C VAL A 35 -16.14 13.32 -4.13
N HIS A 36 -15.29 13.64 -3.15
CA HIS A 36 -14.21 12.73 -2.73
C HIS A 36 -14.76 11.43 -2.16
N ALA A 37 -15.82 11.53 -1.35
CA ALA A 37 -16.49 10.37 -0.76
C ALA A 37 -17.11 9.48 -1.85
N MET A 38 -17.74 10.09 -2.87
CA MET A 38 -18.34 9.38 -3.99
C MET A 38 -17.29 8.66 -4.85
N LEU A 39 -16.13 9.30 -5.07
CA LEU A 39 -15.02 8.75 -5.85
C LEU A 39 -14.12 7.79 -5.06
N GLY A 40 -14.44 7.52 -3.78
CA GLY A 40 -13.61 6.66 -2.94
C GLY A 40 -12.20 7.21 -2.72
N ILE A 41 -11.99 8.52 -2.85
CA ILE A 41 -10.75 9.24 -2.54
C ILE A 41 -10.60 9.29 -1.01
N ARG A 42 -10.54 8.12 -0.38
CA ARG A 42 -10.11 8.00 1.01
C ARG A 42 -8.60 8.16 0.99
N ARG A 43 -8.12 9.34 1.40
CA ARG A 43 -6.70 9.51 1.74
C ARG A 43 -6.38 8.48 2.83
N ARG A 44 -5.78 7.34 2.46
CA ARG A 44 -5.04 6.52 3.41
C ARG A 44 -3.97 7.46 3.97
N GLY A 45 -4.15 7.88 5.22
CA GLY A 45 -3.23 8.80 5.87
C GLY A 45 -1.79 8.25 5.79
N PRO A 46 -0.78 9.12 5.93
CA PRO A 46 0.60 8.66 6.01
C PRO A 46 0.70 7.55 7.04
N GLN A 47 1.36 6.44 6.70
CA GLN A 47 1.49 5.29 7.58
C GLN A 47 2.32 5.71 8.81
N LYS A 48 1.63 6.05 9.91
CA LYS A 48 2.22 6.67 11.11
C LYS A 48 2.99 5.69 12.02
N THR A 49 3.08 4.42 11.66
CA THR A 49 3.77 3.40 12.46
C THR A 49 5.07 2.96 11.81
N PRO A 50 6.11 2.59 12.59
CA PRO A 50 7.30 1.96 12.06
C PRO A 50 6.89 0.78 11.18
N THR A 51 7.34 0.76 9.94
CA THR A 51 7.09 -0.34 9.02
C THR A 51 7.74 -1.60 9.56
N LYS A 52 6.97 -2.68 9.67
CA LYS A 52 7.53 -4.00 9.97
C LYS A 52 8.68 -4.29 9.00
N GLN A 53 9.82 -4.73 9.53
CA GLN A 53 10.95 -5.12 8.70
C GLN A 53 10.70 -6.52 8.16
N VAL A 54 10.81 -6.70 6.84
CA VAL A 54 10.75 -8.03 6.23
C VAL A 54 12.11 -8.69 6.45
N VAL A 55 12.13 -9.70 7.30
CA VAL A 55 13.34 -10.48 7.59
C VAL A 55 13.11 -11.94 7.23
N THR A 56 14.14 -12.58 6.67
CA THR A 56 14.12 -14.02 6.37
C THR A 56 14.83 -14.76 7.50
N ILE A 57 14.07 -15.52 8.31
CA ILE A 57 14.61 -16.35 9.39
C ILE A 57 14.19 -17.81 9.20
N ARG A 58 14.97 -18.74 9.73
CA ARG A 58 14.60 -20.17 9.81
C ARG A 58 14.01 -20.44 11.20
N LEU A 59 12.86 -21.10 11.22
CA LEU A 59 12.17 -21.54 12.42
C LEU A 59 12.06 -23.06 12.40
N SER A 60 11.99 -23.68 13.58
CA SER A 60 11.77 -25.12 13.70
C SER A 60 10.43 -25.54 13.04
N PRO A 61 10.36 -26.71 12.39
CA PRO A 61 9.15 -27.13 11.66
C PRO A 61 7.89 -27.21 12.55
N ASP A 62 8.03 -27.73 13.76
CA ASP A 62 6.97 -27.84 14.76
C ASP A 62 6.36 -26.46 15.13
N VAL A 63 7.22 -25.44 15.31
CA VAL A 63 6.78 -24.07 15.57
C VAL A 63 5.98 -23.52 14.39
N VAL A 64 6.48 -23.69 13.17
CA VAL A 64 5.82 -23.19 11.96
C VAL A 64 4.45 -23.85 11.78
N GLU A 65 4.37 -25.17 11.94
CA GLU A 65 3.12 -25.91 11.75
C GLU A 65 2.09 -25.56 12.83
N ALA A 66 2.50 -25.39 14.08
CA ALA A 66 1.62 -24.94 15.16
C ALA A 66 0.99 -23.57 14.87
N PHE A 67 1.80 -22.60 14.41
CA PHE A 67 1.26 -21.29 14.04
C PHE A 67 0.41 -21.36 12.78
N LYS A 68 0.82 -22.07 11.72
CA LYS A 68 0.00 -22.20 10.50
C LYS A 68 -1.38 -22.82 10.77
N ALA A 69 -1.45 -23.82 11.65
CA ALA A 69 -2.70 -24.47 12.03
C ALA A 69 -3.73 -23.49 12.63
N SER A 70 -3.28 -22.38 13.21
CA SER A 70 -4.16 -21.32 13.72
C SER A 70 -4.82 -20.46 12.62
N GLY A 71 -4.53 -20.72 11.34
CA GLY A 71 -5.21 -20.11 10.19
C GLY A 71 -4.67 -18.73 9.80
N THR A 72 -5.50 -17.93 9.12
CA THR A 72 -5.14 -16.60 8.62
C THR A 72 -4.56 -15.71 9.73
N GLY A 73 -3.50 -14.96 9.40
CA GLY A 73 -2.83 -14.07 10.36
C GLY A 73 -1.83 -14.77 11.27
N TRP A 74 -1.43 -16.02 11.00
CA TRP A 74 -0.45 -16.73 11.82
C TRP A 74 0.89 -16.02 11.92
N GLN A 75 1.35 -15.35 10.86
CA GLN A 75 2.58 -14.54 10.89
C GLN A 75 2.46 -13.36 11.88
N THR A 76 1.29 -12.74 11.98
CA THR A 76 1.01 -11.70 12.97
C THR A 76 1.03 -12.26 14.39
N ARG A 77 0.57 -13.51 14.57
CA ARG A 77 0.65 -14.19 15.88
C ARG A 77 2.09 -14.57 16.25
N VAL A 78 2.93 -14.94 15.28
CA VAL A 78 4.37 -15.15 15.49
C VAL A 78 5.02 -13.86 15.98
N ASP A 79 4.78 -12.75 15.29
CA ASP A 79 5.28 -11.42 15.68
C ASP A 79 4.81 -11.04 17.10
N ALA A 80 3.54 -11.26 17.42
CA ALA A 80 3.00 -11.00 18.76
C ALA A 80 3.67 -11.86 19.84
N ALA A 81 3.89 -13.16 19.57
CA ALA A 81 4.55 -14.07 20.51
C ALA A 81 6.01 -13.65 20.77
N LEU A 82 6.76 -13.27 19.72
CA LEU A 82 8.13 -12.78 19.86
C LEU A 82 8.18 -11.48 20.67
N ARG A 83 7.23 -10.56 20.43
CA ARG A 83 7.11 -9.32 21.23
C ARG A 83 6.80 -9.60 22.69
N ASP A 84 5.98 -10.60 22.97
CA ASP A 84 5.62 -10.97 24.34
C ASP A 84 6.79 -11.63 25.07
N TRP A 85 7.50 -12.54 24.39
CA TRP A 85 8.72 -13.16 24.91
C TRP A 85 9.79 -12.13 25.31
N LEU A 86 9.96 -11.07 24.51
CA LEU A 86 10.89 -9.96 24.80
C LEU A 86 10.51 -9.12 26.02
N LYS A 87 9.29 -9.21 26.56
CA LYS A 87 8.93 -8.52 27.81
C LYS A 87 9.55 -9.18 29.03
N THR A 88 9.79 -10.49 28.95
CA THR A 88 10.23 -11.32 30.07
C THR A 88 11.62 -11.90 29.87
N HIS A 89 12.18 -11.80 28.67
CA HIS A 89 13.49 -12.34 28.30
C HIS A 89 14.33 -11.31 27.56
N GLN A 90 15.65 -11.41 27.69
CA GLN A 90 16.60 -10.66 26.88
C GLN A 90 17.20 -11.58 25.80
N PRO A 91 17.22 -11.17 24.53
CA PRO A 91 18.00 -11.87 23.52
C PRO A 91 19.49 -11.69 23.87
N GLY A 92 20.20 -12.81 24.02
CA GLY A 92 21.64 -12.85 24.30
C GLY A 92 22.50 -12.63 23.07
#